data_AF-A0A379WHE3-F1
#
_entry.id   AF-A0A379WHE3-F1
#
_cell.length_a   1.000
_cell.length_b   1.000
_cell.length_c   1.000
_cell.angle_alpha   90.00
_cell.angle_beta   90.00
_cell.angle_gamma   90.00
#
_symmetry.space_group_name_H-M   'P 1'
#
loop_
_entity.id
_entity.type
_entity.pdbx_description
1 polymer ?
#
loop_
_entity_poly.entity_id
_entity_poly.type
_entity_poly.pdbx_seq_one_letter_code
_entity_poly.pdbx_strand_id
1 'polypeptide(L)' 'MGIERTTLGSLLDHTGAFGESEKNAARVFGADRSWSVVVGTSGSNRTIMQACMTDNDVVVLDRNCHKSSSRG' A
#
# COMPACT_ATOMS: atom_id res chain seq x y z
N MET A 1 -3.58 -19.64 -16.21
CA MET A 1 -2.94 -19.41 -14.90
C MET A 1 -3.81 -18.43 -14.15
N GLY A 2 -4.37 -18.80 -13.00
CA GLY A 2 -5.32 -17.99 -12.25
C GLY A 2 -4.90 -17.91 -10.78
N ILE A 3 -5.52 -17.01 -10.03
CA ILE A 3 -5.30 -16.87 -8.59
C ILE A 3 -6.17 -17.91 -7.88
N GLU A 4 -5.61 -18.61 -6.89
CA GLU A 4 -6.36 -19.53 -6.03
C GLU A 4 -7.07 -18.72 -4.94
N ARG A 5 -8.36 -18.44 -5.15
CA ARG A 5 -9.14 -17.57 -4.24
C ARG A 5 -9.72 -18.32 -3.05
N THR A 6 -9.91 -19.62 -3.16
CA THR A 6 -10.69 -20.40 -2.19
C THR A 6 -9.90 -20.65 -0.91
N THR A 7 -8.63 -20.97 -1.02
CA THR A 7 -7.77 -21.37 0.11
C THR A 7 -6.86 -20.23 0.55
N LEU A 8 -6.18 -19.56 -0.39
CA LEU A 8 -5.24 -18.47 -0.11
C LEU A 8 -5.92 -17.10 -0.08
N GLY A 9 -6.98 -16.92 -0.85
CA GLY A 9 -7.62 -15.62 -1.04
C GLY A 9 -6.93 -14.79 -2.13
N SER A 10 -7.00 -13.48 -1.99
CA SER A 10 -6.48 -12.54 -2.98
C SER A 10 -5.72 -11.42 -2.28
N LEU A 11 -4.49 -11.17 -2.73
CA LEU A 11 -3.71 -10.03 -2.27
C LEU A 11 -4.38 -8.70 -2.66
N LEU A 12 -4.84 -8.56 -3.90
CA LEU A 12 -5.44 -7.32 -4.40
C LEU A 12 -6.82 -7.04 -3.76
N ASP A 13 -7.51 -8.09 -3.31
CA ASP A 13 -8.80 -7.92 -2.63
C ASP A 13 -8.65 -7.97 -1.09
N HIS A 14 -7.43 -8.14 -0.57
CA HIS A 14 -7.14 -8.20 0.87
C HIS A 14 -7.97 -9.27 1.62
N THR A 15 -8.06 -10.46 1.03
CA THR A 15 -8.91 -11.57 1.52
C THR A 15 -8.10 -12.82 1.85
N GLY A 16 -8.70 -13.73 2.62
CA GLY A 16 -8.09 -15.00 2.99
C GLY A 16 -6.81 -14.81 3.80
N ALA A 17 -5.80 -15.64 3.52
CA ALA A 17 -4.53 -15.61 4.23
C ALA A 17 -3.78 -14.27 4.07
N PHE A 18 -3.96 -13.57 2.94
CA PHE A 18 -3.36 -12.26 2.72
C PHE A 18 -3.92 -11.21 3.68
N GLY A 19 -5.25 -11.14 3.83
CA GLY A 19 -5.89 -10.20 4.75
C GLY A 19 -5.55 -10.48 6.22
N GLU A 20 -5.44 -11.75 6.62
CA GLU A 20 -4.99 -12.12 7.98
C GLU A 20 -3.52 -11.75 8.23
N SER A 21 -2.67 -11.91 7.22
CA SER A 21 -1.27 -11.46 7.28
C SER A 21 -1.18 -9.94 7.48
N GLU A 22 -2.00 -9.17 6.76
CA GLU A 22 -2.06 -7.70 6.88
C GLU A 22 -2.60 -7.24 8.24
N LYS A 23 -3.63 -7.91 8.78
CA LYS A 23 -4.11 -7.65 10.16
C LYS A 23 -3.04 -7.95 11.19
N ASN A 24 -2.31 -9.05 11.01
CA ASN A 24 -1.20 -9.39 11.89
C ASN A 24 -0.08 -8.34 11.81
N ALA A 25 0.26 -7.86 10.61
CA ALA A 25 1.21 -6.76 10.44
C ALA A 25 0.71 -5.48 11.15
N ALA A 26 -0.54 -5.10 10.97
CA ALA A 26 -1.14 -3.93 11.64
C ALA A 26 -0.99 -4.01 13.16
N ARG A 27 -1.31 -5.18 13.75
CA ARG A 27 -1.12 -5.45 15.18
C ARG A 27 0.34 -5.34 15.62
N VAL A 28 1.27 -5.91 14.86
CA VAL A 28 2.69 -5.95 15.22
C VAL A 28 3.35 -4.57 15.10
N PHE A 29 3.05 -3.83 14.04
CA PHE A 29 3.62 -2.51 13.77
C PHE A 29 2.85 -1.35 14.42
N GLY A 30 1.75 -1.63 15.12
CA GLY A 30 0.96 -0.63 15.85
C GLY A 30 0.18 0.32 14.94
N ALA A 31 -0.30 -0.17 13.80
CA ALA A 31 -1.10 0.60 12.85
C ALA A 31 -2.58 0.17 12.89
N ASP A 32 -3.50 1.06 12.52
CA ASP A 32 -4.92 0.71 12.36
C ASP A 32 -5.14 -0.28 11.20
N ARG A 33 -4.34 -0.14 10.13
CA ARG A 33 -4.33 -1.04 8.98
C ARG A 33 -2.94 -1.11 8.37
N SER A 34 -2.60 -2.24 7.77
CA SER A 34 -1.39 -2.42 6.95
C SER A 34 -1.78 -2.98 5.58
N TRP A 35 -1.04 -2.58 4.55
CA TRP A 35 -1.25 -3.00 3.17
C TRP A 35 0.04 -3.61 2.64
N SER A 36 -0.02 -4.85 2.18
CA SER A 36 1.14 -5.53 1.62
C SER A 36 1.35 -5.12 0.17
N VAL A 37 2.56 -4.63 -0.14
CA VAL A 37 2.92 -4.13 -1.47
C VAL A 37 4.10 -4.91 -2.03
N VAL A 38 3.91 -5.51 -3.21
CA VAL A 38 4.93 -6.34 -3.88
C VAL A 38 5.78 -5.59 -4.90
N VAL A 39 5.56 -4.28 -5.03
CA VAL A 39 6.31 -3.36 -5.93
C VAL A 39 7.20 -2.37 -5.15
N GLY A 40 7.55 -2.75 -3.92
CA GLY A 40 8.41 -1.99 -3.01
C GLY A 40 7.81 -0.65 -2.57
N THR A 41 8.60 0.09 -1.78
CA THR A 41 8.20 1.41 -1.27
C THR A 41 8.01 2.44 -2.37
N SER A 42 8.62 2.24 -3.55
CA SER A 42 8.37 3.09 -4.72
C SER A 42 6.92 3.00 -5.21
N GLY A 43 6.33 1.80 -5.25
CA GLY A 43 4.92 1.64 -5.53
C GLY A 43 4.04 2.11 -4.38
N SER A 44 4.47 1.85 -3.13
CA SER A 44 3.74 2.28 -1.93
C SER A 44 3.56 3.82 -1.88
N ASN A 45 4.61 4.58 -2.16
CA ASN A 45 4.52 6.05 -2.21
C ASN A 45 3.53 6.50 -3.28
N ARG A 46 3.53 5.88 -4.47
CA ARG A 46 2.57 6.24 -5.54
C ARG A 46 1.13 5.94 -5.11
N THR A 47 0.89 4.79 -4.48
CA THR A 47 -0.42 4.45 -3.93
C THR A 47 -0.90 5.50 -2.92
N ILE A 48 -0.01 5.96 -2.03
CA ILE A 48 -0.34 6.99 -1.03
C ILE A 48 -0.62 8.34 -1.71
N MET A 49 0.26 8.81 -2.59
CA MET A 49 0.08 10.10 -3.25
C MET A 49 -1.21 10.14 -4.07
N GLN A 50 -1.46 9.11 -4.89
CA GLN A 50 -2.65 9.01 -5.73
C GLN A 50 -3.96 8.94 -4.92
N ALA A 51 -3.91 8.47 -3.67
CA ALA A 51 -5.07 8.46 -2.78
C ALA A 51 -5.27 9.80 -2.03
N CYS A 52 -4.22 10.60 -1.87
CA CYS A 52 -4.22 11.77 -0.98
C CYS A 52 -4.24 13.13 -1.70
N MET A 53 -3.99 13.21 -3.01
CA MET A 53 -3.96 14.47 -3.74
C MET A 53 -4.52 14.37 -5.17
N THR A 54 -4.87 15.52 -5.71
CA THR A 54 -5.31 15.76 -7.09
C THR A 54 -4.49 16.89 -7.74
N ASP A 55 -4.63 17.10 -9.05
CA ASP A 55 -3.78 18.02 -9.85
C ASP A 55 -3.71 19.47 -9.32
N ASN A 56 -4.67 19.92 -8.51
CA ASN A 56 -4.74 21.29 -8.00
C ASN A 56 -4.51 21.41 -6.49
N ASP A 57 -4.14 20.32 -5.82
CA ASP A 57 -3.84 20.36 -4.38
C ASP A 57 -2.45 20.93 -4.10
N VAL A 58 -2.36 21.75 -3.06
CA VAL A 58 -1.08 22.20 -2.52
C VAL A 58 -0.60 21.17 -1.51
N VAL A 59 0.61 20.65 -1.72
CA VAL A 59 1.20 19.62 -0.85
C VAL A 59 2.51 20.10 -0.23
N VAL A 60 2.75 19.71 1.02
CA VAL A 60 4.03 19.93 1.70
C VAL A 60 4.90 18.70 1.45
N LEU A 61 5.94 18.86 0.64
CA LEU A 61 6.87 17.79 0.30
C LEU A 61 8.24 18.08 0.91
N ASP A 62 8.80 17.08 1.59
CA ASP A 62 10.18 17.16 2.07
C ASP A 62 11.14 17.33 0.88
N ARG A 63 12.10 18.26 1.01
CA ARG A 63 13.11 18.51 -0.02
C ARG A 63 14.04 17.31 -0.22
N ASN A 64 14.26 16.51 0.81
CA ASN A 64 15.05 15.28 0.77
C ASN A 64 14.18 14.04 0.46
N CYS A 65 13.11 14.20 -0.31
CA CYS A 65 12.26 13.08 -0.68
C CYS A 65 12.94 12.15 -1.69
N HIS A 66 12.62 10.85 -1.60
CA HIS A 66 13.00 9.90 -2.64
C HIS A 66 12.23 10.18 -3.93
N LYS A 67 12.86 9.89 -5.08
CA LYS A 67 12.30 10.12 -6.43
C LYS A 67 10.90 9.52 -6.64
N SER A 68 10.53 8.48 -5.89
CA SER A 68 9.19 7.88 -5.96
C SER A 68 8.09 8.81 -5.44
N SER A 69 8.40 9.69 -4.48
CA SER A 69 7.44 10.64 -3.92
C SER A 69 7.18 11.81 -4.86
N SER A 70 8.18 12.22 -5.64
CA SER A 70 8.02 13.28 -6.66
C SER A 70 7.46 12.78 -8.00
N ARG A 71 7.12 11.48 -8.10
CA ARG A 71 6.52 10.82 -9.27
C ARG A 71 5.11 10.32 -8.98
N GLY A 72 4.63 10.57 -7.77
CA GLY A 72 3.24 10.35 -7.39
C GLY A 72 2.36 11.50 -7.84
#